data_AF-A0A423SGC5-F1
#
_entry.id   AF-A0A423SGC5-F1
#
_cell.length_a   1.000
_cell.length_b   1.000
_cell.length_c   1.000
_cell.angle_alpha   90.00
_cell.angle_beta   90.00
_cell.angle_gamma   90.00
#
_symmetry.space_group_name_H-M   'P 1'
#
loop_
_entity.id
_entity.type
_entity.pdbx_description
1 polymer ?
#
loop_
_entity_poly.entity_id
_entity_poly.type
_entity_poly.pdbx_seq_one_letter_code
_entity_poly.pdbx_strand_id
1 'polypeptide(L)'
;MSRDAAAPGKEGIYLISRSREGCLAVMTGSTPQDAVVVVARPDGSEEQQWYDCDGQWQWGGDRSLCLAPAPEGGAVGLAECSSSPARWLLDAEGRMTIDSRALAVPKRFNEPVVLKHISESDREKWWTDAQLKASLKGVKPAVYPIAADDTTTYEQEIARGILNRIAPLNEPLPYPRDVARFPGAVDDATPRVRKTITLDLSVLGQPSNLRMLKPRDWQATDLYVAAGDVVQVDLPETLSPQRAGQIGILVGAHTDRLYPHSGTVRRHKHFWRMPTITEAFRVKPGQNHLRSQYGGKLIFTFKNGENFKVDAVVSNVVEAPYFRLGKTTPDEWENLKKLDAPQALFESNRVVLVVRSKVVHELPFPDQLMQRYEQVIDSHNDLAGFTEDDPPPRAKFWLVNDIQISAGSAHAGFPVMVGPCRNLASLHSPYCWCIWHELGHDYQQAHYWSYAYGSETTVNLFSLHDEERFFHKDKLKDNGLYRKTASKVDEGMTFGHANCWQKLVFLMEIKYYFPDVGWDMYRQLNRTTRALPEEEAHHLAHNHQSQIDYLYKNLSKSVSHDLILTNDRWGIKISQEAQQEIQSLGLPKAPADLSIRD
;
A
#
# COMPACT_ATOMS: atom_id res chain seq x y z
N MET A 1 19.78 -6.51 53.41
CA MET A 1 19.52 -7.95 53.16
C MET A 1 19.40 -8.15 51.66
N SER A 2 19.91 -9.28 51.19
CA SER A 2 20.55 -9.51 49.88
C SER A 2 19.80 -8.96 48.65
N ARG A 3 20.50 -8.14 47.85
CA ARG A 3 20.30 -8.08 46.40
C ARG A 3 20.98 -9.34 45.85
N ASP A 4 20.21 -10.40 45.66
CA ASP A 4 20.76 -11.61 45.04
C ASP A 4 21.11 -11.32 43.58
N ALA A 5 22.34 -11.68 43.26
CA ALA A 5 22.98 -11.49 41.98
C ALA A 5 22.20 -12.20 40.87
N ALA A 6 21.82 -11.43 39.85
CA ALA A 6 21.47 -12.00 38.55
C ALA A 6 22.64 -12.89 38.09
N ALA A 7 22.33 -14.14 37.73
CA ALA A 7 23.30 -15.02 37.09
C ALA A 7 23.92 -14.30 35.87
N PRO A 8 25.25 -14.36 35.68
CA PRO A 8 25.90 -13.73 34.55
C PRO A 8 25.53 -14.45 33.24
N GLY A 9 25.10 -13.69 32.22
CA GLY A 9 25.40 -14.01 30.81
C GLY A 9 24.44 -14.89 30.00
N LYS A 10 23.11 -14.78 30.13
CA LYS A 10 22.21 -15.24 29.04
C LYS A 10 21.84 -14.05 28.16
N GLU A 11 22.16 -14.13 26.86
CA GLU A 11 21.72 -13.17 25.84
C GLU A 11 20.19 -13.27 25.68
N GLY A 12 19.50 -12.14 25.51
CA GLY A 12 18.06 -12.13 25.29
C GLY A 12 17.70 -12.84 23.98
N ILE A 13 16.66 -13.67 24.01
CA ILE A 13 16.15 -14.46 22.88
C ILE A 13 15.02 -13.69 22.20
N TYR A 14 15.07 -13.58 20.87
CA TYR A 14 13.94 -13.09 20.09
C TYR A 14 13.16 -14.28 19.53
N LEU A 15 11.89 -14.43 19.88
CA LEU A 15 10.98 -15.40 19.27
C LEU A 15 10.32 -14.77 18.03
N ILE A 16 10.68 -15.24 16.85
CA ILE A 16 10.27 -14.66 15.57
C ILE A 16 9.26 -15.57 14.87
N SER A 17 8.05 -15.07 14.59
CA SER A 17 7.01 -15.86 13.93
C SER A 17 7.39 -16.21 12.49
N ARG A 18 7.24 -17.49 12.10
CA ARG A 18 7.44 -17.92 10.70
C ARG A 18 6.36 -17.38 9.76
N SER A 19 5.15 -17.20 10.27
CA SER A 19 4.00 -16.72 9.47
C SER A 19 3.93 -15.20 9.30
N ARG A 20 4.57 -14.43 10.18
CA ARG A 20 4.51 -12.95 10.19
C ARG A 20 5.85 -12.25 10.09
N GLU A 21 6.95 -12.95 10.33
CA GLU A 21 8.31 -12.40 10.33
C GLU A 21 8.49 -11.25 11.34
N GLY A 22 7.75 -11.32 12.45
CA GLY A 22 7.80 -10.38 13.56
C GLY A 22 8.15 -11.07 14.87
N CYS A 23 8.62 -10.28 15.84
CA CYS A 23 9.01 -10.76 17.17
C CYS A 23 7.80 -10.83 18.11
N LEU A 24 7.77 -11.85 18.96
CA LEU A 24 6.90 -11.89 20.13
C LEU A 24 7.27 -10.72 21.05
N ALA A 25 6.31 -9.86 21.36
CA ALA A 25 6.55 -8.61 22.05
C ALA A 25 5.42 -8.27 23.01
N VAL A 26 5.76 -7.58 24.09
CA VAL A 26 4.76 -6.88 24.92
C VAL A 26 4.59 -5.48 24.34
N MET A 27 3.45 -5.20 23.72
CA MET A 27 3.23 -3.94 22.98
C MET A 27 2.71 -2.80 23.85
N THR A 28 1.89 -3.12 24.85
CA THR A 28 1.32 -2.16 25.81
C THR A 28 1.17 -2.85 27.16
N GLY A 29 1.15 -2.05 28.23
CA GLY A 29 1.09 -2.54 29.60
C GLY A 29 2.41 -3.08 30.10
N SER A 30 2.57 -3.08 31.41
CA SER A 30 3.78 -3.53 32.11
C SER A 30 3.45 -4.38 33.34
N THR A 31 2.21 -4.83 33.47
CA THR A 31 1.73 -5.64 34.59
C THR A 31 0.96 -6.86 34.07
N PRO A 32 0.79 -7.91 34.89
CA PRO A 32 -0.05 -9.05 34.53
C PRO A 32 -1.48 -8.67 34.08
N GLN A 33 -2.02 -7.54 34.55
CA GLN A 33 -3.40 -7.13 34.29
C GLN A 33 -3.59 -6.40 32.96
N ASP A 34 -2.57 -5.70 32.46
CA ASP A 34 -2.68 -4.80 31.31
C ASP A 34 -1.72 -5.14 30.16
N ALA A 35 -0.78 -6.07 30.36
CA ALA A 35 0.17 -6.47 29.34
C ALA A 35 -0.50 -7.15 28.15
N VAL A 36 -0.21 -6.63 26.96
CA VAL A 36 -0.71 -7.15 25.68
C VAL A 36 0.44 -7.76 24.88
N VAL A 37 0.47 -9.09 24.84
CA VAL A 37 1.48 -9.85 24.10
C VAL A 37 1.03 -10.06 22.66
N VAL A 38 1.81 -9.59 21.69
CA VAL A 38 1.51 -9.63 20.25
C VAL A 38 2.73 -10.06 19.45
N VAL A 39 2.56 -10.19 18.13
CA VAL A 39 3.69 -10.19 17.20
C VAL A 39 3.90 -8.78 16.67
N ALA A 40 5.02 -8.16 17.01
CA ALA A 40 5.42 -6.83 16.58
C ALA A 40 6.51 -6.89 15.50
N ARG A 41 6.70 -5.79 14.77
CA ARG A 41 7.78 -5.69 13.79
C ARG A 41 9.13 -5.67 14.54
N PRO A 42 10.16 -6.40 14.08
CA PRO A 42 11.42 -6.44 14.80
C PRO A 42 12.05 -5.04 14.90
N ASP A 43 12.48 -4.65 16.10
CA ASP A 43 13.13 -3.36 16.38
C ASP A 43 14.28 -3.44 17.40
N GLY A 44 14.57 -4.63 17.92
CA GLY A 44 15.68 -4.86 18.84
C GLY A 44 15.43 -4.42 20.28
N SER A 45 14.25 -3.90 20.60
CA SER A 45 13.89 -3.43 21.94
C SER A 45 13.83 -4.56 22.98
N GLU A 46 13.98 -4.19 24.26
CA GLU A 46 13.89 -5.12 25.40
C GLU A 46 12.49 -5.73 25.51
N GLU A 47 11.46 -5.00 25.04
CA GLU A 47 10.08 -5.46 25.01
C GLU A 47 9.87 -6.67 24.07
N GLN A 48 10.82 -6.93 23.16
CA GLN A 48 10.83 -8.07 22.23
C GLN A 48 11.76 -9.21 22.69
N GLN A 49 12.49 -9.03 23.79
CA GLN A 49 13.43 -10.01 24.31
C GLN A 49 12.77 -10.93 25.35
N TRP A 50 13.20 -12.18 25.36
CA TRP A 50 12.77 -13.20 26.30
C TRP A 50 13.95 -13.99 26.84
N TYR A 51 13.85 -14.48 28.08
CA TYR A 51 14.91 -15.24 28.73
C TYR A 51 14.36 -16.56 29.24
N ASP A 52 14.84 -17.67 28.69
CA ASP A 52 14.45 -19.01 29.14
C ASP A 52 15.18 -19.39 30.44
N CYS A 53 14.42 -19.49 31.52
CA CYS A 53 14.85 -19.94 32.84
C CYS A 53 14.11 -21.24 33.19
N ASP A 54 14.62 -22.36 32.68
CA ASP A 54 14.07 -23.71 32.88
C ASP A 54 12.57 -23.80 32.52
N GLY A 55 12.21 -23.27 31.34
CA GLY A 55 10.85 -23.24 30.82
C GLY A 55 10.02 -22.06 31.34
N GLN A 56 10.52 -21.25 32.28
CA GLN A 56 9.93 -19.94 32.59
C GLN A 56 10.53 -18.88 31.66
N TRP A 57 9.73 -18.42 30.70
CA TRP A 57 10.13 -17.40 29.73
C TRP A 57 9.91 -16.01 30.31
N GLN A 58 10.96 -15.45 30.89
CA GLN A 58 10.96 -14.12 31.50
C GLN A 58 10.96 -13.05 30.41
N TRP A 59 10.18 -12.00 30.60
CA TRP A 59 10.11 -10.86 29.69
C TRP A 59 11.32 -9.93 29.88
N GLY A 60 11.86 -9.39 28.79
CA GLY A 60 13.00 -8.49 28.84
C GLY A 60 12.72 -7.14 29.50
N GLY A 61 11.51 -6.61 29.35
CA GLY A 61 11.11 -5.34 29.97
C GLY A 61 10.99 -5.40 31.50
N ASP A 62 10.65 -6.57 32.06
CA ASP A 62 10.72 -6.85 33.50
C ASP A 62 10.91 -8.35 33.73
N ARG A 63 12.08 -8.74 34.24
CA ARG A 63 12.45 -10.14 34.46
C ARG A 63 11.71 -10.80 35.62
N SER A 64 10.93 -10.07 36.42
CA SER A 64 10.02 -10.68 37.39
C SER A 64 8.75 -11.22 36.74
N LEU A 65 8.46 -10.84 35.49
CA LEU A 65 7.27 -11.23 34.75
C LEU A 65 7.59 -12.29 33.69
N CYS A 66 6.74 -13.31 33.62
CA CYS A 66 6.89 -14.48 32.75
C CYS A 66 5.70 -14.62 31.81
N LEU A 67 5.95 -15.10 30.59
CA LEU A 67 4.90 -15.51 29.66
C LEU A 67 4.02 -16.59 30.31
N ALA A 68 2.70 -16.36 30.34
CA ALA A 68 1.77 -17.28 30.98
C ALA A 68 0.43 -17.37 30.23
N PRO A 69 -0.24 -18.53 30.24
CA PRO A 69 -1.65 -18.61 29.89
C PRO A 69 -2.48 -17.73 30.83
N ALA A 70 -3.50 -17.06 30.31
CA ALA A 70 -4.50 -16.43 31.17
C ALA A 70 -5.29 -17.51 31.96
N PRO A 71 -5.79 -17.20 33.18
CA PRO A 71 -6.53 -18.16 34.01
C PRO A 71 -7.77 -18.76 33.32
N GLU A 72 -8.40 -18.02 32.39
CA GLU A 72 -9.57 -18.46 31.65
C GLU A 72 -9.34 -18.30 30.12
N GLY A 73 -9.58 -19.38 29.37
CA GLY A 73 -9.59 -19.37 27.90
C GLY A 73 -8.24 -19.64 27.20
N GLY A 74 -8.14 -19.20 25.94
CA GLY A 74 -6.97 -19.37 25.08
C GLY A 74 -6.08 -18.12 25.01
N ALA A 75 -6.24 -17.15 25.91
CA ALA A 75 -5.43 -15.93 25.93
C ALA A 75 -4.05 -16.17 26.56
N VAL A 76 -3.09 -15.33 26.17
CA VAL A 76 -1.70 -15.35 26.67
C VAL A 76 -1.32 -13.95 27.12
N GLY A 77 -0.67 -13.85 28.27
CA GLY A 77 -0.24 -12.59 28.87
C GLY A 77 1.03 -12.77 29.70
N LEU A 78 1.19 -11.91 30.70
CA LEU A 78 2.27 -11.99 31.69
C LEU A 78 1.72 -12.43 33.06
N ALA A 79 2.55 -13.07 33.85
CA ALA A 79 2.31 -13.36 35.26
C ALA A 79 3.61 -13.25 36.06
N GLU A 80 3.53 -13.01 37.37
CA GLU A 80 4.71 -13.05 38.25
C GLU A 80 5.40 -14.42 38.16
N CYS A 81 6.68 -14.43 37.80
CA CYS A 81 7.48 -15.64 37.62
C CYS A 81 7.55 -16.47 38.91
N SER A 82 7.56 -15.80 40.07
CA SER A 82 7.64 -16.44 41.39
C SER A 82 6.40 -17.27 41.73
N SER A 83 5.24 -16.94 41.16
CA SER A 83 3.97 -17.63 41.40
C SER A 83 3.44 -18.39 40.20
N SER A 84 3.98 -18.17 39.00
CA SER A 84 3.47 -18.82 37.78
C SER A 84 3.98 -20.25 37.65
N PRO A 85 3.07 -21.26 37.58
CA PRO A 85 3.46 -22.65 37.32
C PRO A 85 3.76 -22.91 35.84
N ALA A 86 3.58 -21.92 34.95
CA ALA A 86 3.74 -22.10 33.52
C ALA A 86 5.16 -22.55 33.16
N ARG A 87 5.26 -23.59 32.34
CA ARG A 87 6.50 -24.12 31.79
C ARG A 87 6.32 -24.34 30.29
N TRP A 88 7.08 -23.60 29.51
CA TRP A 88 7.03 -23.66 28.05
C TRP A 88 8.20 -24.45 27.51
N LEU A 89 7.93 -25.23 26.48
CA LEU A 89 8.95 -25.94 25.70
C LEU A 89 8.97 -25.37 24.28
N LEU A 90 10.14 -24.89 23.84
CA LEU A 90 10.40 -24.70 22.42
C LEU A 90 10.82 -26.04 21.83
N ASP A 91 9.91 -26.70 21.11
CA ASP A 91 10.19 -28.02 20.53
C ASP A 91 11.06 -27.95 19.27
N ALA A 92 11.43 -29.12 18.74
CA ALA A 92 12.30 -29.24 17.57
C ALA A 92 11.65 -28.69 16.29
N GLU A 93 10.32 -28.67 16.22
CA GLU A 93 9.54 -28.11 15.12
C GLU A 93 9.46 -26.57 15.21
N GLY A 94 9.93 -25.99 16.32
CA GLY A 94 9.93 -24.56 16.59
C GLY A 94 8.62 -24.06 17.19
N ARG A 95 7.84 -24.91 17.85
CA ARG A 95 6.60 -24.53 18.53
C ARG A 95 6.87 -24.22 19.98
N MET A 96 6.32 -23.10 20.46
CA MET A 96 6.29 -22.75 21.87
C MET A 96 5.07 -23.42 22.53
N THR A 97 5.28 -24.52 23.25
CA THR A 97 4.22 -25.39 23.75
C THR A 97 4.08 -25.34 25.26
N ILE A 98 2.84 -25.48 25.74
CA ILE A 98 2.49 -25.70 27.14
C ILE A 98 1.32 -26.69 27.18
N ASP A 99 1.48 -27.78 27.92
CA ASP A 99 0.60 -28.94 27.89
C ASP A 99 0.37 -29.45 26.44
N SER A 100 -0.88 -29.50 25.97
CA SER A 100 -1.27 -29.92 24.62
C SER A 100 -1.54 -28.74 23.68
N ARG A 101 -1.04 -27.54 24.01
CA ARG A 101 -1.30 -26.30 23.27
C ARG A 101 -0.01 -25.62 22.83
N ALA A 102 -0.06 -24.93 21.70
CA ALA A 102 1.01 -24.10 21.18
C ALA A 102 0.62 -22.61 21.15
N LEU A 103 1.62 -21.75 21.33
CA LEU A 103 1.51 -20.31 21.12
C LEU A 103 1.35 -20.04 19.62
N ALA A 104 0.21 -19.46 19.27
CA ALA A 104 -0.21 -19.24 17.90
C ALA A 104 -0.44 -17.75 17.61
N VAL A 105 -0.02 -17.34 16.42
CA VAL A 105 -0.25 -15.99 15.92
C VAL A 105 -1.66 -15.89 15.33
N PRO A 106 -2.49 -14.91 15.69
CA PRO A 106 -3.84 -14.73 15.15
C PRO A 106 -3.88 -14.39 13.65
N LYS A 107 -5.08 -14.44 13.06
CA LYS A 107 -5.27 -14.15 11.63
C LYS A 107 -5.24 -12.64 11.36
N ARG A 108 -5.67 -11.80 12.30
CA ARG A 108 -5.57 -10.34 12.11
C ARG A 108 -4.27 -9.81 12.70
N PHE A 109 -3.77 -8.72 12.12
CA PHE A 109 -2.58 -8.02 12.61
C PHE A 109 -2.88 -7.34 13.96
N ASN A 110 -1.87 -7.27 14.83
CA ASN A 110 -1.94 -6.65 16.17
C ASN A 110 -2.95 -7.28 17.15
N GLU A 111 -3.54 -8.44 16.82
CA GLU A 111 -4.29 -9.22 17.80
C GLU A 111 -3.32 -9.90 18.78
N PRO A 112 -3.68 -9.99 20.07
CA PRO A 112 -2.89 -10.72 21.06
C PRO A 112 -2.65 -12.17 20.65
N VAL A 113 -1.46 -12.70 20.92
CA VAL A 113 -1.17 -14.11 20.69
C VAL A 113 -2.06 -15.00 21.55
N VAL A 114 -2.34 -16.21 21.05
CA VAL A 114 -3.30 -17.13 21.67
C VAL A 114 -2.74 -18.53 21.79
N LEU A 115 -3.26 -19.31 22.72
CA LEU A 115 -3.04 -20.75 22.81
C LEU A 115 -4.04 -21.51 21.94
N LYS A 116 -3.53 -22.45 21.15
CA LYS A 116 -4.33 -23.36 20.33
C LYS A 116 -3.86 -24.79 20.49
N HIS A 117 -4.74 -25.74 20.19
CA HIS A 117 -4.31 -27.12 20.03
C HIS A 117 -3.24 -27.21 18.95
N ILE A 118 -2.21 -28.00 19.24
CA ILE A 118 -1.06 -28.18 18.36
C ILE A 118 -1.53 -28.66 16.98
N SER A 119 -1.05 -27.99 15.94
CA SER A 119 -1.26 -28.32 14.55
C SER A 119 0.06 -28.21 13.76
N GLU A 120 0.01 -28.44 12.45
CA GLU A 120 1.15 -28.27 11.55
C GLU A 120 1.26 -26.86 10.95
N SER A 121 0.49 -25.90 11.46
CA SER A 121 0.45 -24.54 10.93
C SER A 121 1.72 -23.73 11.24
N ASP A 122 2.25 -23.01 10.25
CA ASP A 122 3.34 -22.04 10.45
C ASP A 122 2.98 -20.90 11.40
N ARG A 123 1.69 -20.73 11.74
CA ARG A 123 1.23 -19.75 12.74
C ARG A 123 1.61 -20.13 14.16
N GLU A 124 1.95 -21.39 14.41
CA GLU A 124 2.40 -21.90 15.71
C GLU A 124 3.92 -22.06 15.77
N LYS A 125 4.63 -21.80 14.66
CA LYS A 125 6.07 -21.99 14.52
C LYS A 125 6.81 -20.66 14.65
N TRP A 126 7.92 -20.74 15.35
CA TRP A 126 8.80 -19.64 15.72
C TRP A 126 10.24 -20.01 15.35
N TRP A 127 11.02 -19.02 14.97
CA TRP A 127 12.48 -19.08 14.97
C TRP A 127 13.00 -18.40 16.21
N THR A 128 14.17 -18.81 16.69
CA THR A 128 15.01 -17.94 17.52
C THR A 128 15.96 -17.14 16.63
N ASP A 129 16.41 -15.99 17.09
CA ASP A 129 17.48 -15.23 16.42
C ASP A 129 18.75 -16.08 16.28
N ALA A 130 19.07 -16.95 17.26
CA ALA A 130 20.17 -17.90 17.17
C ALA A 130 20.01 -18.89 16.00
N GLN A 131 18.80 -19.40 15.75
CA GLN A 131 18.51 -20.27 14.60
C GLN A 131 18.67 -19.52 13.27
N LEU A 132 18.22 -18.27 13.19
CA LEU A 132 18.42 -17.43 12.02
C LEU A 132 19.91 -17.10 11.80
N LYS A 133 20.66 -16.77 12.86
CA LYS A 133 22.12 -16.55 12.81
C LYS A 133 22.83 -17.82 12.29
N ALA A 134 22.41 -19.00 12.76
CA ALA A 134 22.97 -20.28 12.34
C ALA A 134 22.68 -20.59 10.86
N SER A 135 21.48 -20.29 10.36
CA SER A 135 21.12 -20.52 8.94
C SER A 135 21.92 -19.64 7.96
N LEU A 136 22.55 -18.58 8.45
CA LEU A 136 23.39 -17.67 7.67
C LEU A 136 24.90 -17.91 7.83
N LYS A 137 25.31 -18.84 8.70
CA LYS A 137 26.72 -19.07 8.98
C LYS A 137 27.46 -19.58 7.74
N GLY A 138 28.43 -18.81 7.26
CA GLY A 138 29.22 -19.11 6.05
C GLY A 138 28.48 -18.81 4.74
N VAL A 139 27.27 -18.24 4.79
CA VAL A 139 26.45 -17.94 3.61
C VAL A 139 26.71 -16.49 3.17
N LYS A 140 27.19 -16.32 1.92
CA LYS A 140 27.40 -14.99 1.35
C LYS A 140 26.06 -14.24 1.14
N PRO A 141 26.03 -12.90 1.25
CA PRO A 141 24.87 -12.10 0.87
C PRO A 141 24.38 -12.43 -0.55
N ALA A 142 23.06 -12.40 -0.77
CA ALA A 142 22.51 -12.60 -2.10
C ALA A 142 22.92 -11.45 -3.02
N VAL A 143 23.14 -11.77 -4.29
CA VAL A 143 23.33 -10.80 -5.38
C VAL A 143 22.22 -11.02 -6.38
N TYR A 144 21.47 -9.98 -6.72
CA TYR A 144 20.32 -10.09 -7.59
C TYR A 144 20.71 -9.98 -9.08
N PRO A 145 20.08 -10.77 -9.97
CA PRO A 145 18.90 -11.58 -9.72
C PRO A 145 19.18 -12.94 -9.07
N ILE A 146 18.26 -13.40 -8.22
CA ILE A 146 18.22 -14.78 -7.71
C ILE A 146 17.08 -15.54 -8.37
N ALA A 147 17.22 -16.86 -8.55
CA ALA A 147 16.21 -17.68 -9.18
C ALA A 147 14.94 -17.78 -8.32
N ALA A 148 13.76 -17.84 -8.95
CA ALA A 148 12.48 -17.87 -8.24
C ALA A 148 12.25 -19.17 -7.44
N ASP A 149 12.88 -20.26 -7.86
CA ASP A 149 12.85 -21.57 -7.21
C ASP A 149 13.97 -21.77 -6.17
N ASP A 150 14.88 -20.79 -6.03
CA ASP A 150 15.87 -20.76 -4.95
C ASP A 150 15.22 -20.27 -3.64
N THR A 151 14.39 -21.13 -3.06
CA THR A 151 13.69 -20.86 -1.80
C THR A 151 14.64 -20.69 -0.63
N THR A 152 15.79 -21.38 -0.65
CA THR A 152 16.82 -21.27 0.38
C THR A 152 17.41 -19.85 0.43
N THR A 153 17.84 -19.30 -0.70
CA THR A 153 18.37 -17.93 -0.74
C THR A 153 17.28 -16.92 -0.40
N TYR A 154 16.03 -17.13 -0.85
CA TYR A 154 14.90 -16.29 -0.46
C TYR A 154 14.69 -16.27 1.06
N GLU A 155 14.63 -17.42 1.73
CA GLU A 155 14.47 -17.52 3.19
C GLU A 155 15.65 -16.91 3.95
N GLN A 156 16.87 -17.09 3.45
CA GLN A 156 18.06 -16.44 4.01
C GLN A 156 18.00 -14.91 3.88
N GLU A 157 17.45 -14.38 2.79
CA GLU A 157 17.25 -12.93 2.63
C GLU A 157 16.20 -12.37 3.59
N ILE A 158 15.17 -13.15 3.92
CA ILE A 158 14.22 -12.81 4.99
C ILE A 158 14.93 -12.83 6.36
N ALA A 159 15.71 -13.87 6.65
CA ALA A 159 16.47 -13.99 7.90
C ALA A 159 17.43 -12.81 8.11
N ARG A 160 18.23 -12.43 7.10
CA ARG A 160 19.08 -11.24 7.12
C ARG A 160 18.28 -9.98 7.43
N GLY A 161 17.10 -9.86 6.82
CA GLY A 161 16.20 -8.72 6.97
C GLY A 161 15.74 -8.52 8.42
N ILE A 162 15.42 -9.63 9.10
CA ILE A 162 14.98 -9.66 10.49
C ILE A 162 16.16 -9.37 11.43
N LEU A 163 17.29 -10.06 11.25
CA LEU A 163 18.46 -9.91 12.12
C LEU A 163 19.06 -8.50 12.07
N ASN A 164 19.08 -7.86 10.91
CA ASN A 164 19.53 -6.46 10.79
C ASN A 164 18.65 -5.48 11.57
N ARG A 165 17.34 -5.75 11.71
CA ARG A 165 16.41 -4.88 12.44
C ARG A 165 16.57 -4.98 13.95
N ILE A 166 16.93 -6.15 14.46
CA ILE A 166 17.18 -6.35 15.90
C ILE A 166 18.62 -6.02 16.30
N ALA A 167 19.52 -5.83 15.34
CA ALA A 167 20.90 -5.49 15.61
C ALA A 167 21.03 -4.10 16.25
N PRO A 168 21.93 -3.92 17.25
CA PRO A 168 22.16 -2.63 17.88
C PRO A 168 22.47 -1.52 16.87
N LEU A 169 21.95 -0.32 17.10
CA LEU A 169 22.14 0.83 16.20
C LEU A 169 23.59 1.35 16.20
N ASN A 170 24.33 1.15 17.29
CA ASN A 170 25.72 1.56 17.46
C ASN A 170 26.74 0.64 16.78
N GLU A 171 26.30 -0.48 16.20
CA GLU A 171 27.15 -1.42 15.45
C GLU A 171 26.83 -1.35 13.96
N PRO A 172 27.77 -1.66 13.05
CA PRO A 172 27.45 -1.80 11.63
C PRO A 172 26.37 -2.87 11.37
N LEU A 173 25.69 -2.79 10.22
CA LEU A 173 24.75 -3.84 9.82
C LEU A 173 25.48 -5.19 9.72
N PRO A 174 25.07 -6.21 10.50
CA PRO A 174 25.78 -7.50 10.53
C PRO A 174 25.63 -8.29 9.23
N TYR A 175 24.55 -8.06 8.48
CA TYR A 175 24.27 -8.75 7.23
C TYR A 175 24.05 -7.75 6.07
N PRO A 176 25.09 -7.42 5.28
CA PRO A 176 24.97 -6.51 4.15
C PRO A 176 23.87 -6.90 3.16
N ARG A 177 23.29 -5.89 2.48
CA ARG A 177 22.20 -6.02 1.50
C ARG A 177 22.68 -5.59 0.11
N ASP A 178 22.15 -6.19 -0.96
CA ASP A 178 22.43 -5.80 -2.35
C ASP A 178 21.66 -4.52 -2.74
N VAL A 179 22.00 -3.41 -2.09
CA VAL A 179 21.40 -2.11 -2.36
C VAL A 179 21.94 -1.47 -3.63
N ALA A 180 23.13 -1.88 -4.09
CA ALA A 180 23.75 -1.37 -5.33
C ALA A 180 22.88 -1.65 -6.56
N ARG A 181 22.23 -2.82 -6.60
CA ARG A 181 21.24 -3.14 -7.64
C ARG A 181 19.99 -2.28 -7.51
N PHE A 182 19.40 -2.23 -6.32
CA PHE A 182 18.20 -1.47 -5.98
C PHE A 182 17.97 -1.52 -4.46
N PRO A 183 17.54 -0.45 -3.76
CA PRO A 183 17.08 0.85 -4.27
C PRO A 183 18.17 1.77 -4.82
N GLY A 184 19.43 1.48 -4.49
CA GLY A 184 20.65 2.18 -4.90
C GLY A 184 21.58 2.44 -3.72
N ALA A 185 22.89 2.34 -3.95
CA ALA A 185 23.92 2.68 -2.97
C ALA A 185 24.25 4.17 -3.03
N VAL A 186 24.60 4.77 -1.88
CA VAL A 186 25.16 6.13 -1.79
C VAL A 186 26.66 6.00 -1.55
N ASP A 187 27.46 6.81 -2.22
CA ASP A 187 28.91 6.86 -2.01
C ASP A 187 29.23 7.38 -0.60
N ASP A 188 30.23 6.82 0.06
CA ASP A 188 30.67 7.26 1.41
C ASP A 188 31.14 8.72 1.39
N ALA A 189 31.63 9.22 0.26
CA ALA A 189 32.07 10.60 0.06
C ALA A 189 30.91 11.60 -0.12
N THR A 190 29.68 11.14 -0.42
CA THR A 190 28.54 12.05 -0.57
C THR A 190 28.27 12.80 0.75
N PRO A 191 28.07 14.12 0.77
CA PRO A 191 27.86 14.83 2.04
C PRO A 191 26.61 14.38 2.79
N ARG A 192 26.75 14.16 4.10
CA ARG A 192 25.62 13.96 5.02
C ARG A 192 25.26 15.30 5.64
N VAL A 193 23.98 15.66 5.59
CA VAL A 193 23.47 16.99 5.95
C VAL A 193 22.51 16.93 7.14
N ARG A 194 22.23 18.11 7.70
CA ARG A 194 21.19 18.37 8.68
C ARG A 194 20.18 19.36 8.08
N LYS A 195 18.89 19.00 8.05
CA LYS A 195 17.81 19.85 7.53
C LYS A 195 16.66 19.97 8.51
N THR A 196 16.06 21.16 8.57
CA THR A 196 14.76 21.38 9.22
C THR A 196 13.67 21.22 8.18
N ILE A 197 12.70 20.35 8.46
CA ILE A 197 11.55 20.06 7.61
C ILE A 197 10.29 20.45 8.37
N THR A 198 9.52 21.40 7.83
CA THR A 198 8.18 21.70 8.34
C THR A 198 7.22 20.60 7.94
N LEU A 199 6.71 19.86 8.93
CA LEU A 199 5.66 18.88 8.78
C LEU A 199 4.31 19.60 8.83
N ASP A 200 3.57 19.54 7.73
CA ASP A 200 2.28 20.21 7.60
C ASP A 200 1.13 19.20 7.73
N LEU A 201 0.65 19.06 8.96
CA LEU A 201 -0.52 18.27 9.31
C LEU A 201 -1.75 19.17 9.48
N SER A 202 -1.76 20.38 8.91
CA SER A 202 -2.92 21.27 9.04
C SER A 202 -4.14 20.77 8.27
N VAL A 203 -3.92 19.86 7.32
CA VAL A 203 -4.94 19.27 6.46
C VAL A 203 -4.75 17.75 6.47
N LEU A 204 -5.26 17.07 7.50
CA LEU A 204 -5.20 15.61 7.62
C LEU A 204 -6.52 14.94 7.23
N GLY A 205 -6.40 13.73 6.72
CA GLY A 205 -7.50 12.84 6.40
C GLY A 205 -8.14 13.15 5.05
N GLN A 206 -9.18 12.38 4.73
CA GLN A 206 -9.91 12.51 3.47
C GLN A 206 -11.41 12.54 3.77
N PRO A 207 -12.23 13.18 2.92
CA PRO A 207 -13.68 13.06 3.03
C PRO A 207 -14.09 11.59 3.14
N SER A 208 -15.00 11.28 4.07
CA SER A 208 -15.44 9.90 4.30
C SER A 208 -16.15 9.34 3.07
N ASN A 209 -16.86 10.20 2.34
CA ASN A 209 -17.72 9.93 1.19
C ASN A 209 -17.01 9.79 -0.16
N LEU A 210 -15.66 9.79 -0.27
CA LEU A 210 -15.02 9.71 -1.59
C LEU A 210 -15.37 8.42 -2.38
N ARG A 211 -15.74 7.33 -1.67
CA ARG A 211 -16.16 6.03 -2.24
C ARG A 211 -15.19 5.44 -3.28
N MET A 212 -13.90 5.75 -3.16
CA MET A 212 -12.81 5.33 -4.05
C MET A 212 -11.58 4.88 -3.24
N LEU A 213 -10.53 4.38 -3.87
CA LEU A 213 -9.26 4.14 -3.18
C LEU A 213 -8.57 5.50 -2.92
N LYS A 214 -8.47 5.86 -1.65
CA LYS A 214 -7.99 7.19 -1.24
C LYS A 214 -6.46 7.20 -1.14
N PRO A 215 -5.78 8.21 -1.70
CA PRO A 215 -4.39 8.46 -1.37
C PRO A 215 -4.21 8.72 0.12
N ARG A 216 -3.04 8.38 0.68
CA ARG A 216 -2.72 8.63 2.09
C ARG A 216 -1.91 9.91 2.24
N ASP A 217 -1.93 10.47 3.44
CA ASP A 217 -1.20 11.69 3.79
C ASP A 217 0.30 11.39 3.94
N TRP A 218 1.00 11.35 2.80
CA TRP A 218 2.46 11.27 2.71
C TRP A 218 3.01 12.64 2.31
N GLN A 219 4.01 13.10 3.05
CA GLN A 219 4.78 14.30 2.74
C GLN A 219 6.16 13.88 2.21
N ALA A 220 6.40 14.21 0.94
CA ALA A 220 7.68 14.04 0.29
C ALA A 220 8.75 14.94 0.92
N THR A 221 10.01 14.51 0.83
CA THR A 221 11.18 15.32 1.20
C THR A 221 12.24 15.24 0.09
N ASP A 222 13.15 16.21 0.08
CA ASP A 222 14.36 16.19 -0.73
C ASP A 222 15.48 15.32 -0.12
N LEU A 223 15.16 14.45 0.85
CA LEU A 223 16.14 13.66 1.59
C LEU A 223 16.15 12.18 1.15
N TYR A 224 17.32 11.56 1.25
CA TYR A 224 17.55 10.14 1.06
C TYR A 224 18.31 9.58 2.26
N VAL A 225 17.90 8.40 2.72
CA VAL A 225 18.59 7.64 3.77
C VAL A 225 19.53 6.65 3.08
N ALA A 226 20.83 6.75 3.31
CA ALA A 226 21.76 5.73 2.82
C ALA A 226 21.57 4.43 3.63
N ALA A 227 21.78 3.29 2.97
CA ALA A 227 21.65 2.00 3.62
C ALA A 227 22.68 1.84 4.74
N GLY A 228 22.23 1.52 5.95
CA GLY A 228 23.08 1.34 7.13
C GLY A 228 23.34 2.61 7.93
N ASP A 229 23.10 3.80 7.37
CA ASP A 229 23.24 5.05 8.12
C ASP A 229 22.22 5.11 9.26
N VAL A 230 22.67 5.55 10.44
CA VAL A 230 21.80 5.87 11.57
C VAL A 230 21.37 7.33 11.43
N VAL A 231 20.12 7.53 11.03
CA VAL A 231 19.49 8.84 10.87
C VAL A 231 18.93 9.28 12.22
N GLN A 232 19.15 10.54 12.56
CA GLN A 232 18.53 11.18 13.72
C GLN A 232 17.38 12.09 13.26
N VAL A 233 16.21 11.93 13.89
CA VAL A 233 15.04 12.80 13.71
C VAL A 233 14.64 13.39 15.06
N ASP A 234 14.80 14.70 15.17
CA ASP A 234 14.42 15.47 16.36
C ASP A 234 13.03 16.07 16.13
N LEU A 235 12.05 15.64 16.93
CA LEU A 235 10.78 16.33 17.10
C LEU A 235 10.86 17.24 18.34
N PRO A 236 10.12 18.37 18.39
CA PRO A 236 10.12 19.22 19.57
C PRO A 236 9.72 18.44 20.82
N GLU A 237 10.46 18.59 21.91
CA GLU A 237 10.14 17.94 23.20
C GLU A 237 8.78 18.41 23.74
N THR A 238 8.35 19.61 23.35
CA THR A 238 7.03 20.16 23.70
C THR A 238 5.87 19.54 22.90
N LEU A 239 6.14 18.71 21.90
CA LEU A 239 5.10 18.01 21.15
C LEU A 239 4.50 16.92 22.03
N SER A 240 3.17 16.88 22.15
CA SER A 240 2.52 15.85 22.97
C SER A 240 2.75 14.44 22.38
N PRO A 241 2.81 13.39 23.20
CA PRO A 241 2.91 12.01 22.71
C PRO A 241 1.79 11.64 21.71
N GLN A 242 0.58 12.18 21.90
CA GLN A 242 -0.55 11.99 21.00
C GLN A 242 -0.30 12.61 19.62
N ARG A 243 0.25 13.83 19.56
CA ARG A 243 0.63 14.48 18.29
C ARG A 243 1.81 13.80 17.63
N ALA A 244 2.84 13.43 18.39
CA ALA A 244 3.96 12.66 17.86
C ALA A 244 3.52 11.32 17.27
N GLY A 245 2.56 10.64 17.92
CA GLY A 245 1.99 9.37 17.44
C GLY A 245 1.22 9.45 16.13
N GLN A 246 0.87 10.66 15.67
CA GLN A 246 0.30 10.89 14.34
C GLN A 246 1.37 10.94 13.24
N ILE A 247 2.64 11.10 13.60
CA ILE A 247 3.77 11.17 12.68
C ILE A 247 4.44 9.81 12.60
N GLY A 248 4.70 9.34 11.39
CA GLY A 248 5.56 8.19 11.11
C GLY A 248 6.55 8.53 10.00
N ILE A 249 7.58 7.71 9.86
CA ILE A 249 8.57 7.84 8.79
C ILE A 249 8.54 6.58 7.95
N LEU A 250 8.60 6.76 6.63
CA LEU A 250 8.80 5.71 5.65
C LEU A 250 10.14 5.96 4.95
N VAL A 251 10.98 4.93 4.86
CA VAL A 251 12.19 4.92 4.03
C VAL A 251 11.92 3.99 2.86
N GLY A 252 11.88 4.57 1.66
CA GLY A 252 11.46 3.90 0.41
C GLY A 252 9.95 4.01 0.17
N ALA A 253 9.56 4.28 -1.08
CA ALA A 253 8.14 4.36 -1.47
C ALA A 253 7.61 3.03 -2.04
N HIS A 254 8.47 2.04 -2.22
CA HIS A 254 8.20 0.78 -2.92
C HIS A 254 7.47 -0.21 -1.99
N THR A 255 6.15 -0.12 -1.93
CA THR A 255 5.35 -0.90 -0.98
C THR A 255 5.23 -2.38 -1.32
N ASP A 256 5.63 -2.77 -2.54
CA ASP A 256 5.50 -4.12 -3.01
C ASP A 256 6.45 -5.09 -2.34
N ARG A 257 5.85 -6.16 -1.80
CA ARG A 257 6.56 -7.33 -1.35
C ARG A 257 6.53 -8.43 -2.41
N LEU A 258 7.71 -8.92 -2.77
CA LEU A 258 7.87 -10.04 -3.70
C LEU A 258 7.89 -11.36 -2.94
N TYR A 259 7.05 -12.29 -3.37
CA TYR A 259 7.01 -13.67 -2.92
C TYR A 259 7.34 -14.61 -4.09
N PRO A 260 7.72 -15.88 -3.83
CA PRO A 260 7.94 -16.85 -4.91
C PRO A 260 6.71 -17.01 -5.84
N HIS A 261 5.51 -16.81 -5.30
CA HIS A 261 4.25 -16.89 -6.04
C HIS A 261 3.79 -15.56 -6.68
N SER A 262 4.51 -14.45 -6.46
CA SER A 262 4.20 -13.16 -7.10
C SER A 262 4.21 -13.31 -8.63
N GLY A 263 3.26 -12.65 -9.30
CA GLY A 263 3.05 -12.80 -10.74
C GLY A 263 4.28 -12.48 -11.59
N THR A 264 5.02 -11.42 -11.27
CA THR A 264 6.25 -11.09 -12.02
C THR A 264 7.39 -12.05 -11.71
N VAL A 265 7.50 -12.54 -10.47
CA VAL A 265 8.54 -13.52 -10.06
C VAL A 265 8.33 -14.82 -10.83
N ARG A 266 7.09 -15.33 -10.89
CA ARG A 266 6.75 -16.52 -11.68
C ARG A 266 6.98 -16.31 -13.18
N ARG A 267 6.60 -15.14 -13.70
CA ARG A 267 6.75 -14.81 -15.13
C ARG A 267 8.22 -14.71 -15.55
N HIS A 268 9.05 -14.08 -14.73
CA HIS A 268 10.47 -13.86 -15.02
C HIS A 268 11.39 -14.95 -14.49
N LYS A 269 10.87 -15.87 -13.67
CA LYS A 269 11.59 -16.94 -12.98
C LYS A 269 12.74 -16.44 -12.07
N HIS A 270 12.69 -15.18 -11.67
CA HIS A 270 13.72 -14.53 -10.88
C HIS A 270 13.13 -13.47 -9.95
N PHE A 271 13.80 -13.26 -8.83
CA PHE A 271 13.78 -12.00 -8.09
C PHE A 271 14.90 -11.12 -8.64
N TRP A 272 14.60 -9.85 -8.93
CA TRP A 272 15.52 -8.84 -9.47
C TRP A 272 15.93 -7.81 -8.41
N ARG A 273 15.26 -7.83 -7.26
CA ARG A 273 15.55 -7.07 -6.05
C ARG A 273 15.14 -7.88 -4.83
N MET A 274 15.53 -7.38 -3.66
CA MET A 274 15.10 -7.93 -2.38
C MET A 274 13.57 -7.99 -2.24
N PRO A 275 13.03 -9.02 -1.55
CA PRO A 275 11.59 -9.19 -1.35
C PRO A 275 10.89 -7.94 -0.82
N THR A 276 11.51 -7.27 0.15
CA THR A 276 11.04 -6.01 0.75
C THR A 276 12.19 -5.03 0.76
N ILE A 277 11.91 -3.76 0.48
CA ILE A 277 12.91 -2.67 0.47
C ILE A 277 12.41 -1.40 1.15
N THR A 278 11.22 -1.45 1.76
CA THR A 278 10.57 -0.31 2.41
C THR A 278 10.46 -0.55 3.90
N GLU A 279 10.85 0.43 4.70
CA GLU A 279 10.84 0.36 6.16
C GLU A 279 10.07 1.53 6.75
N ALA A 280 9.24 1.25 7.75
CA ALA A 280 8.44 2.26 8.44
C ALA A 280 8.86 2.32 9.90
N PHE A 281 8.97 3.53 10.42
CA PHE A 281 9.45 3.86 11.76
C PHE A 281 8.43 4.73 12.49
N ARG A 282 8.25 4.48 13.78
CA ARG A 282 7.48 5.35 14.67
C ARG A 282 8.42 6.38 15.28
N VAL A 283 7.89 7.55 15.60
CA VAL A 283 8.63 8.63 16.25
C VAL A 283 7.92 9.07 17.53
N LYS A 284 8.70 9.58 18.47
CA LYS A 284 8.27 10.15 19.75
C LYS A 284 8.81 11.58 19.88
N PRO A 285 8.31 12.39 20.83
CA PRO A 285 8.90 13.71 21.12
C PRO A 285 10.39 13.57 21.46
N GLY A 286 11.20 14.56 21.09
CA GLY A 286 12.65 14.54 21.28
C GLY A 286 13.39 13.76 20.19
N GLN A 287 14.53 13.18 20.56
CA GLN A 287 15.44 12.51 19.62
C GLN A 287 14.97 11.09 19.26
N ASN A 288 14.96 10.80 17.97
CA ASN A 288 14.65 9.48 17.41
C ASN A 288 15.82 9.02 16.54
N HIS A 289 16.30 7.80 16.74
CA HIS A 289 17.32 7.19 15.90
C HIS A 289 16.71 6.04 15.11
N LEU A 290 16.94 6.04 13.80
CA LEU A 290 16.47 4.98 12.90
C LEU A 290 17.57 4.58 11.94
N ARG A 291 17.58 3.31 11.53
CA ARG A 291 18.50 2.79 10.53
C ARG A 291 17.73 1.97 9.52
N SER A 292 17.82 2.34 8.25
CA SER A 292 17.30 1.50 7.17
C SER A 292 18.39 0.62 6.61
N GLN A 293 18.11 -0.66 6.41
CA GLN A 293 19.06 -1.60 5.80
C GLN A 293 19.06 -1.56 4.27
N TYR A 294 18.07 -0.90 3.67
CA TYR A 294 17.92 -0.79 2.22
C TYR A 294 18.26 0.61 1.71
N GLY A 295 18.07 1.62 2.55
CA GLY A 295 18.06 3.01 2.13
C GLY A 295 16.84 3.35 1.25
N GLY A 296 16.68 4.63 0.93
CA GLY A 296 15.55 5.10 0.14
C GLY A 296 15.17 6.55 0.46
N LYS A 297 14.20 7.08 -0.29
CA LYS A 297 13.60 8.39 0.01
C LYS A 297 13.00 8.41 1.42
N LEU A 298 13.31 9.45 2.18
CA LEU A 298 12.69 9.71 3.49
C LEU A 298 11.35 10.40 3.25
N ILE A 299 10.28 9.81 3.76
CA ILE A 299 8.90 10.28 3.58
C ILE A 299 8.26 10.36 4.96
N PHE A 300 7.68 11.51 5.30
CA PHE A 300 6.84 11.60 6.48
C PHE A 300 5.45 11.10 6.14
N THR A 301 4.87 10.30 7.03
CA THR A 301 3.52 9.75 6.89
C THR A 301 2.68 10.21 8.06
N PHE A 302 1.42 10.54 7.80
CA PHE A 302 0.52 11.04 8.82
C PHE A 302 -0.67 10.11 9.02
N LYS A 303 -1.15 10.05 10.26
CA LYS A 303 -2.41 9.40 10.63
C LYS A 303 -3.40 10.48 11.03
N ASN A 304 -4.69 10.21 10.85
CA ASN A 304 -5.75 11.10 11.29
C ASN A 304 -5.63 11.42 12.80
N GLY A 305 -5.91 12.68 13.13
CA GLY A 305 -5.97 13.16 14.50
C GLY A 305 -6.02 14.69 14.54
N GLU A 306 -5.28 15.29 15.46
CA GLU A 306 -5.19 16.75 15.58
C GLU A 306 -4.49 17.40 14.37
N ASN A 307 -5.00 18.55 13.93
CA ASN A 307 -4.37 19.36 12.90
C ASN A 307 -3.33 20.31 13.51
N PHE A 308 -2.09 20.26 13.03
CA PHE A 308 -1.02 21.14 13.48
C PHE A 308 0.12 21.24 12.45
N LYS A 309 1.06 22.16 12.66
CA LYS A 309 2.35 22.15 11.98
C LYS A 309 3.45 21.97 13.01
N VAL A 310 4.52 21.29 12.64
CA VAL A 310 5.68 21.11 13.51
C VAL A 310 6.94 21.01 12.68
N ASP A 311 8.04 21.59 13.15
CA ASP A 311 9.34 21.42 12.52
C ASP A 311 10.03 20.17 13.08
N ALA A 312 10.50 19.31 12.18
CA ALA A 312 11.35 18.18 12.49
C ALA A 312 12.77 18.48 11.99
N VAL A 313 13.79 18.21 12.81
CA VAL A 313 15.19 18.32 12.37
C VAL A 313 15.74 16.94 12.06
N VAL A 314 16.16 16.73 10.82
CA VAL A 314 16.67 15.45 10.32
C VAL A 314 18.16 15.59 10.07
N SER A 315 18.97 14.67 10.61
CA SER A 315 20.43 14.66 10.49
C SER A 315 20.95 13.31 10.01
N ASN A 316 22.16 13.35 9.44
CA ASN A 316 22.84 12.19 8.86
C ASN A 316 22.06 11.60 7.66
N VAL A 317 21.63 12.49 6.77
CA VAL A 317 20.86 12.17 5.55
C VAL A 317 21.53 12.79 4.33
N VAL A 318 21.17 12.33 3.14
CA VAL A 318 21.73 12.78 1.88
C VAL A 318 20.71 13.62 1.14
N GLU A 319 21.14 14.73 0.54
CA GLU A 319 20.27 15.50 -0.36
C GLU A 319 20.04 14.73 -1.67
N ALA A 320 18.81 14.75 -2.15
CA ALA A 320 18.38 14.00 -3.32
C ALA A 320 17.70 14.90 -4.34
N PRO A 321 17.77 14.57 -5.64
CA PRO A 321 17.09 15.34 -6.67
C PRO A 321 15.59 15.47 -6.37
N TYR A 322 15.13 16.72 -6.26
CA TYR A 322 13.75 17.03 -5.93
C TYR A 322 13.24 18.20 -6.75
N PHE A 323 12.28 17.93 -7.64
CA PHE A 323 11.61 18.96 -8.41
C PHE A 323 10.20 19.18 -7.88
N ARG A 324 9.84 20.43 -7.60
CA ARG A 324 8.47 20.80 -7.22
C ARG A 324 7.91 21.81 -8.21
N LEU A 325 6.81 21.44 -8.87
CA LEU A 325 6.14 22.27 -9.88
C LEU A 325 5.75 23.64 -9.28
N GLY A 326 6.14 24.72 -9.97
CA GLY A 326 5.88 26.09 -9.54
C GLY A 326 6.72 26.57 -8.36
N LYS A 327 7.69 25.77 -7.88
CA LYS A 327 8.61 26.13 -6.80
C LYS A 327 10.07 26.02 -7.22
N THR A 328 10.45 24.92 -7.86
CA THR A 328 11.81 24.72 -8.38
C THR A 328 11.98 25.47 -9.69
N THR A 329 12.97 26.36 -9.75
CA THR A 329 13.34 27.08 -10.98
C THR A 329 14.18 26.19 -11.92
N PRO A 330 14.26 26.51 -13.21
CA PRO A 330 15.13 25.79 -14.15
C PRO A 330 16.61 25.75 -13.70
N ASP A 331 17.14 26.87 -13.22
CA ASP A 331 18.53 26.97 -12.76
C ASP A 331 18.81 26.13 -11.50
N GLU A 332 17.85 26.10 -10.56
CA GLU A 332 17.94 25.19 -9.41
C GLU A 332 17.91 23.73 -9.86
N TRP A 333 17.03 23.37 -10.82
CA TRP A 333 16.93 22.02 -11.33
C TRP A 333 18.23 21.51 -11.96
N GLU A 334 18.95 22.37 -12.70
CA GLU A 334 20.24 22.04 -13.29
C GLU A 334 21.31 21.63 -12.26
N ASN A 335 21.16 22.07 -11.02
CA ASN A 335 22.02 21.68 -9.91
C ASN A 335 21.45 20.46 -9.17
N LEU A 336 20.15 20.47 -8.85
CA LEU A 336 19.48 19.41 -8.09
C LEU A 336 19.52 18.05 -8.82
N LYS A 337 19.40 18.03 -10.14
CA LYS A 337 19.43 16.78 -10.93
C LYS A 337 20.79 16.08 -10.92
N LYS A 338 21.85 16.74 -10.43
CA LYS A 338 23.22 16.21 -10.34
C LYS A 338 23.57 15.65 -8.96
N LEU A 339 22.65 15.75 -7.99
CA LEU A 339 22.87 15.19 -6.64
C LEU A 339 23.00 13.66 -6.70
N ASP A 340 23.92 13.11 -5.90
CA ASP A 340 24.34 11.71 -5.98
C ASP A 340 23.33 10.69 -5.45
N ALA A 341 22.25 11.15 -4.79
CA ALA A 341 21.26 10.23 -4.25
C ALA A 341 20.65 9.33 -5.34
N PRO A 342 20.43 8.02 -5.10
CA PRO A 342 19.98 7.09 -6.14
C PRO A 342 18.58 7.31 -6.69
N GLN A 343 17.75 8.06 -5.97
CA GLN A 343 16.34 8.29 -6.31
C GLN A 343 16.02 9.77 -6.35
N ALA A 344 15.19 10.13 -7.33
CA ALA A 344 14.66 11.45 -7.54
C ALA A 344 13.16 11.47 -7.27
N LEU A 345 12.66 12.62 -6.82
CA LEU A 345 11.24 12.89 -6.62
C LEU A 345 10.79 14.07 -7.48
N PHE A 346 9.63 13.92 -8.12
CA PHE A 346 8.92 15.04 -8.74
C PHE A 346 7.59 15.22 -8.02
N GLU A 347 7.26 16.45 -7.67
CA GLU A 347 6.07 16.77 -6.89
C GLU A 347 5.27 17.90 -7.56
N SER A 348 3.95 17.73 -7.61
CA SER A 348 2.99 18.80 -7.83
C SER A 348 2.03 18.92 -6.62
N ASN A 349 0.94 19.67 -6.76
CA ASN A 349 -0.10 19.69 -5.73
C ASN A 349 -0.96 18.42 -5.73
N ARG A 350 -0.91 17.62 -6.81
CA ARG A 350 -1.79 16.46 -7.03
C ARG A 350 -1.07 15.12 -7.08
N VAL A 351 0.19 15.10 -7.52
CA VAL A 351 0.91 13.87 -7.81
C VAL A 351 2.38 13.93 -7.40
N VAL A 352 2.90 12.80 -6.95
CA VAL A 352 4.31 12.57 -6.65
C VAL A 352 4.82 11.39 -7.49
N LEU A 353 5.97 11.57 -8.15
CA LEU A 353 6.65 10.52 -8.90
C LEU A 353 7.94 10.13 -8.18
N VAL A 354 8.17 8.83 -8.01
CA VAL A 354 9.43 8.28 -7.48
C VAL A 354 10.16 7.53 -8.58
N VAL A 355 11.34 8.01 -8.96
CA VAL A 355 12.15 7.43 -10.05
C VAL A 355 13.62 7.29 -9.64
N ARG A 356 14.41 6.56 -10.43
CA ARG A 356 15.87 6.50 -10.23
C ARG A 356 16.54 7.79 -10.72
N SER A 357 17.49 8.34 -10.00
CA SER A 357 18.15 9.60 -10.40
C SER A 357 18.83 9.51 -11.77
N LYS A 358 19.36 8.34 -12.12
CA LYS A 358 19.96 8.11 -13.45
C LYS A 358 19.03 8.47 -14.62
N VAL A 359 17.70 8.33 -14.47
CA VAL A 359 16.76 8.67 -15.57
C VAL A 359 16.43 10.16 -15.63
N VAL A 360 16.80 10.94 -14.61
CA VAL A 360 16.46 12.38 -14.51
C VAL A 360 17.59 13.31 -14.93
N HIS A 361 18.84 12.83 -14.96
CA HIS A 361 20.00 13.64 -15.35
C HIS A 361 19.83 14.28 -16.74
N GLU A 362 19.08 13.60 -17.61
CA GLU A 362 18.80 14.01 -19.00
C GLU A 362 17.37 14.56 -19.18
N LEU A 363 16.64 14.92 -18.11
CA LEU A 363 15.28 15.47 -18.23
C LEU A 363 15.29 17.01 -18.24
N PRO A 364 15.18 17.66 -19.42
CA PRO A 364 15.18 19.13 -19.51
C PRO A 364 13.84 19.79 -19.15
N PHE A 365 12.72 19.05 -19.17
CA PHE A 365 11.36 19.63 -19.05
C PHE A 365 10.54 19.03 -17.88
N PRO A 366 11.02 19.13 -16.63
CA PRO A 366 10.33 18.56 -15.47
C PRO A 366 9.00 19.25 -15.15
N ASP A 367 8.87 20.53 -15.49
CA ASP A 367 7.63 21.32 -15.36
C ASP A 367 6.55 20.80 -16.30
N GLN A 368 6.89 20.63 -17.59
CA GLN A 368 5.97 20.09 -18.60
C GLN A 368 5.55 18.66 -18.23
N LEU A 369 6.48 17.84 -17.73
CA LEU A 369 6.16 16.49 -17.27
C LEU A 369 5.11 16.51 -16.17
N MET A 370 5.32 17.31 -15.12
CA MET A 370 4.41 17.35 -13.98
C MET A 370 3.06 17.98 -14.33
N GLN A 371 3.03 18.99 -15.22
CA GLN A 371 1.77 19.54 -15.74
C GLN A 371 0.94 18.48 -16.48
N ARG A 372 1.57 17.58 -17.26
CA ARG A 372 0.84 16.50 -17.94
C ARG A 372 0.25 15.50 -16.95
N TYR A 373 0.96 15.17 -15.88
CA TYR A 373 0.39 14.34 -14.82
C TYR A 373 -0.76 15.05 -14.10
N GLU A 374 -0.68 16.36 -13.84
CA GLU A 374 -1.81 17.11 -13.26
C GLU A 374 -3.03 17.10 -14.18
N GLN A 375 -2.85 17.24 -15.49
CA GLN A 375 -3.95 17.18 -16.46
C GLN A 375 -4.68 15.83 -16.44
N VAL A 376 -3.94 14.72 -16.33
CA VAL A 376 -4.51 13.37 -16.21
C VAL A 376 -5.34 13.23 -14.93
N ILE A 377 -4.80 13.67 -13.79
CA ILE A 377 -5.53 13.65 -12.51
C ILE A 377 -6.77 14.54 -12.57
N ASP A 378 -6.69 15.73 -13.19
CA ASP A 378 -7.84 16.61 -13.38
C ASP A 378 -8.89 16.00 -14.30
N SER A 379 -8.48 15.26 -15.34
CA SER A 379 -9.40 14.52 -16.21
C SER A 379 -10.12 13.39 -15.47
N HIS A 380 -9.42 12.67 -14.59
CA HIS A 380 -10.03 11.67 -13.72
C HIS A 380 -10.97 12.29 -12.69
N ASN A 381 -10.59 13.43 -12.10
CA ASN A 381 -11.46 14.18 -11.19
C ASN A 381 -12.74 14.65 -11.88
N ASP A 382 -12.64 15.09 -13.13
CA ASP A 382 -13.76 15.50 -13.97
C ASP A 382 -14.75 14.34 -14.22
N LEU A 383 -14.26 13.17 -14.65
CA LEU A 383 -15.14 12.01 -14.87
C LEU A 383 -15.72 11.48 -13.55
N ALA A 384 -14.95 11.54 -12.47
CA ALA A 384 -15.45 11.25 -11.12
C ALA A 384 -16.50 12.26 -10.67
N GLY A 385 -16.69 13.38 -11.38
CA GLY A 385 -17.73 14.36 -11.11
C GLY A 385 -17.49 15.17 -9.84
N PHE A 386 -16.25 15.32 -9.39
CA PHE A 386 -15.93 16.21 -8.28
C PHE A 386 -16.25 17.67 -8.67
N THR A 387 -16.67 18.46 -7.68
CA THR A 387 -17.00 19.88 -7.83
C THR A 387 -16.33 20.69 -6.72
N GLU A 388 -16.56 22.00 -6.67
CA GLU A 388 -16.07 22.82 -5.54
C GLU A 388 -16.72 22.43 -4.21
N ASP A 389 -18.01 22.05 -4.23
CA ASP A 389 -18.78 21.64 -3.05
C ASP A 389 -18.54 20.17 -2.65
N ASP A 390 -18.07 19.33 -3.58
CA ASP A 390 -17.65 17.93 -3.35
C ASP A 390 -16.25 17.74 -3.97
N PRO A 391 -15.19 18.23 -3.31
CA PRO A 391 -13.86 18.31 -3.89
C PRO A 391 -13.16 16.95 -3.98
N PRO A 392 -12.15 16.83 -4.87
CA PRO A 392 -11.35 15.61 -5.01
C PRO A 392 -10.52 15.32 -3.75
N PRO A 393 -9.85 14.14 -3.68
CA PRO A 393 -8.95 13.83 -2.58
C PRO A 393 -7.92 14.93 -2.35
N ARG A 394 -7.68 15.27 -1.08
CA ARG A 394 -6.72 16.31 -0.69
C ARG A 394 -5.27 15.84 -0.76
N ALA A 395 -5.06 14.54 -0.54
CA ALA A 395 -3.74 13.93 -0.61
C ALA A 395 -3.32 13.67 -2.05
N LYS A 396 -2.00 13.62 -2.25
CA LYS A 396 -1.40 13.42 -3.57
C LYS A 396 -1.43 11.96 -3.96
N PHE A 397 -1.67 11.66 -5.23
CA PHE A 397 -1.38 10.35 -5.79
C PHE A 397 0.13 10.12 -5.85
N TRP A 398 0.57 8.88 -5.66
CA TRP A 398 1.99 8.51 -5.75
C TRP A 398 2.16 7.45 -6.83
N LEU A 399 3.06 7.69 -7.79
CA LEU A 399 3.47 6.72 -8.79
C LEU A 399 4.94 6.37 -8.56
N VAL A 400 5.24 5.09 -8.41
CA VAL A 400 6.56 4.61 -8.00
C VAL A 400 7.14 3.67 -9.05
N ASN A 401 8.30 4.04 -9.61
CA ASN A 401 9.04 3.13 -10.47
C ASN A 401 9.81 2.09 -9.65
N ASP A 402 9.55 0.82 -9.92
CA ASP A 402 10.25 -0.32 -9.36
C ASP A 402 10.91 -1.14 -10.46
N ILE A 403 12.08 -1.74 -10.18
CA ILE A 403 12.71 -2.68 -11.12
C ILE A 403 11.99 -4.03 -11.16
N GLN A 404 11.17 -4.34 -10.14
CA GLN A 404 10.25 -5.46 -10.14
C GLN A 404 9.10 -5.24 -9.15
N ILE A 405 7.88 -5.15 -9.68
CA ILE A 405 6.63 -5.13 -8.92
C ILE A 405 6.10 -6.56 -8.73
N SER A 406 5.07 -6.76 -7.93
CA SER A 406 4.51 -8.06 -7.56
C SER A 406 3.65 -8.69 -8.67
N ALA A 407 2.93 -7.89 -9.45
CA ALA A 407 2.07 -8.34 -10.54
C ALA A 407 2.02 -7.35 -11.71
N GLY A 408 1.73 -7.83 -12.92
CA GLY A 408 1.51 -6.99 -14.09
C GLY A 408 2.75 -6.24 -14.59
N SER A 409 2.50 -5.19 -15.38
CA SER A 409 3.51 -4.22 -15.84
C SER A 409 3.44 -2.90 -15.06
N ALA A 410 2.26 -2.63 -14.52
CA ALA A 410 1.95 -1.70 -13.45
C ALA A 410 0.77 -2.31 -12.67
N HIS A 411 0.47 -1.78 -11.49
CA HIS A 411 -0.81 -2.01 -10.82
C HIS A 411 -1.20 -0.79 -9.96
N ALA A 412 -2.51 -0.57 -9.87
CA ALA A 412 -3.14 0.41 -9.01
C ALA A 412 -2.91 0.15 -7.52
N GLY A 413 -3.29 1.13 -6.69
CA GLY A 413 -3.00 1.12 -5.27
C GLY A 413 -2.46 2.45 -4.79
N PHE A 414 -2.27 2.55 -3.47
CA PHE A 414 -1.47 3.64 -2.92
C PHE A 414 -0.15 3.09 -2.38
N PRO A 415 0.99 3.36 -3.05
CA PRO A 415 1.13 4.02 -4.36
C PRO A 415 0.76 3.12 -5.56
N VAL A 416 0.60 3.74 -6.74
CA VAL A 416 0.56 3.04 -8.04
C VAL A 416 1.99 2.58 -8.33
N MET A 417 2.16 1.27 -8.51
CA MET A 417 3.47 0.67 -8.72
C MET A 417 3.70 0.42 -10.21
N VAL A 418 4.81 0.90 -10.75
CA VAL A 418 5.12 0.83 -12.18
C VAL A 418 6.45 0.11 -12.40
N GLY A 419 6.39 -1.02 -13.11
CA GLY A 419 7.55 -1.84 -13.39
C GLY A 419 8.54 -1.21 -14.38
N PRO A 420 9.65 -1.91 -14.70
CA PRO A 420 10.79 -1.33 -15.43
C PRO A 420 10.51 -1.01 -16.91
N CYS A 421 9.37 -1.46 -17.45
CA CYS A 421 9.00 -1.23 -18.85
C CYS A 421 8.55 0.21 -19.15
N ARG A 422 8.40 1.05 -18.13
CA ARG A 422 8.00 2.45 -18.29
C ARG A 422 8.86 3.35 -17.42
N ASN A 423 9.30 4.46 -18.00
CA ASN A 423 9.99 5.51 -17.27
C ASN A 423 9.00 6.61 -16.90
N LEU A 424 8.64 6.76 -15.62
CA LEU A 424 7.71 7.81 -15.18
C LEU A 424 8.26 9.22 -15.43
N ALA A 425 9.58 9.38 -15.59
CA ALA A 425 10.21 10.65 -15.95
C ALA A 425 10.15 10.98 -17.46
N SER A 426 9.48 10.16 -18.28
CA SER A 426 9.30 10.42 -19.71
C SER A 426 8.04 11.27 -19.96
N LEU A 427 8.16 12.28 -20.83
CA LEU A 427 7.02 13.10 -21.28
C LEU A 427 5.89 12.28 -21.93
N HIS A 428 6.16 11.06 -22.40
CA HIS A 428 5.14 10.17 -22.96
C HIS A 428 4.35 9.40 -21.90
N SER A 429 4.92 9.17 -20.71
CA SER A 429 4.32 8.32 -19.68
C SER A 429 2.97 8.82 -19.16
N PRO A 430 2.78 10.12 -18.86
CA PRO A 430 1.47 10.64 -18.44
C PRO A 430 0.35 10.28 -19.41
N TYR A 431 0.63 10.24 -20.72
CA TYR A 431 -0.38 9.97 -21.75
C TYR A 431 -0.39 8.52 -22.24
N CYS A 432 0.06 7.59 -21.41
CA CYS A 432 -0.02 6.17 -21.70
C CYS A 432 -1.30 5.58 -21.12
N TRP A 433 -2.02 4.78 -21.91
CA TRP A 433 -3.17 4.01 -21.45
C TRP A 433 -2.94 3.28 -20.13
N CYS A 434 -1.75 2.71 -19.92
CA CYS A 434 -1.43 2.01 -18.69
C CYS A 434 -1.49 2.93 -17.47
N ILE A 435 -1.05 4.18 -17.58
CA ILE A 435 -1.10 5.13 -16.45
C ILE A 435 -2.54 5.55 -16.17
N TRP A 436 -3.32 5.86 -17.21
CA TRP A 436 -4.76 6.16 -17.05
C TRP A 436 -5.53 4.99 -16.45
N HIS A 437 -5.21 3.78 -16.89
CA HIS A 437 -5.84 2.57 -16.38
C HIS A 437 -5.52 2.33 -14.89
N GLU A 438 -4.26 2.39 -14.48
CA GLU A 438 -3.93 2.19 -13.05
C GLU A 438 -4.46 3.31 -12.16
N LEU A 439 -4.42 4.57 -12.60
CA LEU A 439 -5.04 5.67 -11.86
C LEU A 439 -6.57 5.50 -11.83
N GLY A 440 -7.19 5.12 -12.95
CA GLY A 440 -8.62 4.88 -13.04
C GLY A 440 -9.12 3.85 -12.02
N HIS A 441 -8.34 2.81 -11.73
CA HIS A 441 -8.66 1.85 -10.67
C HIS A 441 -8.78 2.50 -9.30
N ASP A 442 -7.92 3.48 -8.99
CA ASP A 442 -8.01 4.21 -7.72
C ASP A 442 -9.31 5.03 -7.63
N TYR A 443 -9.83 5.52 -8.77
CA TYR A 443 -11.07 6.30 -8.86
C TYR A 443 -12.35 5.46 -8.93
N GLN A 444 -12.27 4.15 -9.17
CA GLN A 444 -13.46 3.30 -9.24
C GLN A 444 -14.26 3.33 -7.94
N GLN A 445 -15.58 3.38 -8.07
CA GLN A 445 -16.50 3.17 -6.95
C GLN A 445 -16.77 1.68 -6.73
N ALA A 446 -15.66 0.93 -6.67
CA ALA A 446 -15.49 -0.50 -6.45
C ALA A 446 -16.79 -1.27 -6.18
N HIS A 447 -17.09 -1.52 -4.90
CA HIS A 447 -18.21 -2.35 -4.46
C HIS A 447 -19.57 -1.69 -4.63
N TYR A 448 -19.65 -0.39 -4.95
CA TYR A 448 -20.92 0.33 -5.04
C TYR A 448 -21.63 0.09 -6.39
N TRP A 449 -20.89 0.11 -7.49
CA TRP A 449 -21.47 -0.24 -8.79
C TRP A 449 -20.42 -0.78 -9.77
N SER A 450 -19.19 -0.27 -9.69
CA SER A 450 -18.15 -0.50 -10.71
C SER A 450 -17.80 -1.99 -10.87
N TYR A 451 -17.68 -2.73 -9.78
CA TYR A 451 -17.30 -4.16 -9.82
C TYR A 451 -18.41 -5.07 -10.33
N ALA A 452 -19.68 -4.69 -10.21
CA ALA A 452 -20.80 -5.45 -10.79
C ALA A 452 -20.72 -5.50 -12.33
N TYR A 453 -20.11 -4.48 -12.93
CA TYR A 453 -19.87 -4.37 -14.38
C TYR A 453 -18.43 -4.76 -14.79
N GLY A 454 -17.62 -5.19 -13.82
CA GLY A 454 -16.23 -5.65 -13.99
C GLY A 454 -15.20 -4.57 -13.67
N SER A 455 -14.22 -4.90 -12.81
CA SER A 455 -13.12 -3.99 -12.44
C SER A 455 -12.31 -3.57 -13.66
N GLU A 456 -11.88 -4.53 -14.49
CA GLU A 456 -11.14 -4.30 -15.74
C GLU A 456 -12.00 -3.69 -16.86
N THR A 457 -13.31 -3.59 -16.66
CA THR A 457 -14.23 -2.93 -17.58
C THR A 457 -14.34 -1.46 -17.22
N THR A 458 -14.85 -1.17 -16.02
CA THR A 458 -15.27 0.18 -15.62
C THR A 458 -14.09 1.11 -15.39
N VAL A 459 -12.90 0.57 -15.08
CA VAL A 459 -11.65 1.35 -15.07
C VAL A 459 -11.38 2.01 -16.42
N ASN A 460 -11.71 1.33 -17.52
CA ASN A 460 -11.45 1.82 -18.86
C ASN A 460 -12.42 2.92 -19.29
N LEU A 461 -13.45 3.26 -18.49
CA LEU A 461 -14.20 4.50 -18.68
C LEU A 461 -13.28 5.71 -18.46
N PHE A 462 -12.44 5.69 -17.41
CA PHE A 462 -11.45 6.74 -17.15
C PHE A 462 -10.39 6.78 -18.26
N SER A 463 -9.89 5.62 -18.70
CA SER A 463 -8.92 5.55 -19.81
C SER A 463 -9.48 6.06 -21.13
N LEU A 464 -10.72 5.73 -21.49
CA LEU A 464 -11.38 6.24 -22.70
C LEU A 464 -11.68 7.73 -22.59
N HIS A 465 -12.08 8.21 -21.41
CA HIS A 465 -12.30 9.64 -21.18
C HIS A 465 -11.01 10.44 -21.39
N ASP A 466 -9.87 9.96 -20.89
CA ASP A 466 -8.57 10.57 -21.13
C ASP A 466 -8.16 10.51 -22.61
N GLU A 467 -8.37 9.37 -23.28
CA GLU A 467 -8.09 9.22 -24.71
C GLU A 467 -8.93 10.18 -25.57
N GLU A 468 -10.22 10.33 -25.26
CA GLU A 468 -11.13 11.26 -25.93
C GLU A 468 -10.74 12.72 -25.63
N ARG A 469 -10.43 13.05 -24.36
CA ARG A 469 -10.10 14.40 -23.92
C ARG A 469 -8.78 14.91 -24.48
N PHE A 470 -7.74 14.07 -24.50
CA PHE A 470 -6.40 14.49 -24.90
C PHE A 470 -6.09 14.25 -26.38
N PHE A 471 -6.78 13.31 -27.03
CA PHE A 471 -6.46 12.90 -28.40
C PHE A 471 -7.66 12.84 -29.35
N HIS A 472 -8.88 13.11 -28.87
CA HIS A 472 -10.11 12.98 -29.66
C HIS A 472 -10.24 11.61 -30.34
N LYS A 473 -9.84 10.56 -29.62
CA LYS A 473 -9.85 9.16 -30.08
C LYS A 473 -10.75 8.30 -29.20
N ASP A 474 -11.14 7.16 -29.76
CA ASP A 474 -11.85 6.10 -29.05
C ASP A 474 -11.28 4.74 -29.48
N LYS A 475 -10.57 4.08 -28.57
CA LYS A 475 -9.97 2.76 -28.78
C LYS A 475 -11.00 1.68 -29.16
N LEU A 476 -12.22 1.73 -28.65
CA LEU A 476 -13.28 0.79 -29.05
C LEU A 476 -13.66 1.01 -30.51
N LYS A 477 -13.80 2.26 -30.93
CA LYS A 477 -14.09 2.63 -32.32
C LYS A 477 -12.94 2.24 -33.25
N ASP A 478 -11.71 2.62 -32.91
CA ASP A 478 -10.50 2.34 -33.70
C ASP A 478 -10.27 0.84 -33.92
N ASN A 479 -10.70 0.00 -32.96
CA ASN A 479 -10.59 -1.46 -33.07
C ASN A 479 -11.86 -2.15 -33.63
N GLY A 480 -12.87 -1.37 -34.01
CA GLY A 480 -14.17 -1.85 -34.52
C GLY A 480 -14.95 -2.70 -33.52
N LEU A 481 -14.78 -2.44 -32.22
CA LEU A 481 -15.35 -3.26 -31.15
C LEU A 481 -16.85 -3.08 -30.98
N TYR A 482 -17.42 -1.90 -31.28
CA TYR A 482 -18.87 -1.69 -31.26
C TYR A 482 -19.60 -2.67 -32.19
N ARG A 483 -19.29 -2.63 -33.50
CA ARG A 483 -19.84 -3.55 -34.51
C ARG A 483 -19.63 -5.02 -34.15
N LYS A 484 -18.39 -5.41 -33.83
CA LYS A 484 -18.04 -6.81 -33.52
C LYS A 484 -18.79 -7.33 -32.28
N THR A 485 -19.00 -6.47 -31.29
CA THR A 485 -19.70 -6.85 -30.06
C THR A 485 -21.20 -6.91 -30.30
N ALA A 486 -21.76 -5.96 -31.04
CA ALA A 486 -23.17 -5.96 -31.43
C ALA A 486 -23.56 -7.25 -32.15
N SER A 487 -22.78 -7.71 -33.14
CA SER A 487 -23.02 -8.98 -33.83
C SER A 487 -23.04 -10.17 -32.87
N LYS A 488 -22.12 -10.22 -31.90
CA LYS A 488 -22.10 -11.30 -30.91
C LYS A 488 -23.30 -11.28 -29.97
N VAL A 489 -23.77 -10.08 -29.60
CA VAL A 489 -24.99 -9.93 -28.79
C VAL A 489 -26.21 -10.40 -29.59
N ASP A 490 -26.28 -10.07 -30.88
CA ASP A 490 -27.34 -10.57 -31.78
C ASP A 490 -27.31 -12.10 -31.92
N GLU A 491 -26.12 -12.71 -31.85
CA GLU A 491 -25.91 -14.17 -31.82
C GLU A 491 -26.15 -14.82 -30.43
N GLY A 492 -26.57 -14.04 -29.43
CA GLY A 492 -26.97 -14.54 -28.11
C GLY A 492 -25.93 -14.39 -26.99
N MET A 493 -24.83 -13.65 -27.21
CA MET A 493 -23.89 -13.33 -26.14
C MET A 493 -24.53 -12.42 -25.08
N THR A 494 -24.53 -12.87 -23.84
CA THR A 494 -24.99 -12.06 -22.70
C THR A 494 -23.83 -11.33 -22.01
N PHE A 495 -24.15 -10.29 -21.25
CA PHE A 495 -23.19 -9.51 -20.47
C PHE A 495 -22.33 -10.39 -19.54
N GLY A 496 -22.92 -11.42 -18.93
CA GLY A 496 -22.20 -12.37 -18.07
C GLY A 496 -21.07 -13.12 -18.77
N HIS A 497 -21.20 -13.40 -20.07
CA HIS A 497 -20.20 -14.10 -20.87
C HIS A 497 -19.26 -13.15 -21.65
N ALA A 498 -19.53 -11.85 -21.63
CA ALA A 498 -18.72 -10.85 -22.30
C ALA A 498 -17.38 -10.63 -21.58
N ASN A 499 -16.30 -10.42 -22.35
CA ASN A 499 -15.02 -9.98 -21.80
C ASN A 499 -15.06 -8.48 -21.41
N CYS A 500 -14.00 -7.98 -20.76
CA CYS A 500 -13.97 -6.60 -20.26
C CYS A 500 -14.19 -5.54 -21.35
N TRP A 501 -13.64 -5.71 -22.54
CA TRP A 501 -13.82 -4.78 -23.66
C TRP A 501 -15.25 -4.79 -24.20
N GLN A 502 -15.87 -5.97 -24.26
CA GLN A 502 -17.26 -6.12 -24.70
C GLN A 502 -18.24 -5.56 -23.66
N LYS A 503 -17.97 -5.75 -22.37
CA LYS A 503 -18.73 -5.10 -21.29
C LYS A 503 -18.56 -3.58 -21.33
N LEU A 504 -17.40 -3.07 -21.75
CA LEU A 504 -17.17 -1.65 -21.91
C LEU A 504 -17.97 -1.08 -23.09
N VAL A 505 -18.16 -1.87 -24.16
CA VAL A 505 -19.07 -1.49 -25.25
C VAL A 505 -20.49 -1.26 -24.76
N PHE A 506 -21.05 -2.12 -23.90
CA PHE A 506 -22.38 -1.90 -23.29
C PHE A 506 -22.49 -0.55 -22.59
N LEU A 507 -21.47 -0.17 -21.83
CA LEU A 507 -21.44 1.10 -21.12
C LEU A 507 -21.34 2.28 -22.12
N MET A 508 -20.42 2.18 -23.08
CA MET A 508 -20.15 3.26 -24.03
C MET A 508 -21.23 3.44 -25.09
N GLU A 509 -21.98 2.41 -25.50
CA GLU A 509 -23.07 2.56 -26.47
C GLU A 509 -24.21 3.44 -25.93
N ILE A 510 -24.44 3.43 -24.61
CA ILE A 510 -25.39 4.34 -23.96
C ILE A 510 -24.91 5.80 -24.11
N LYS A 511 -23.62 6.08 -23.86
CA LYS A 511 -23.03 7.42 -24.01
C LYS A 511 -23.21 7.94 -25.43
N TYR A 512 -22.93 7.10 -26.42
CA TYR A 512 -22.95 7.50 -27.83
C TYR A 512 -24.37 7.65 -28.37
N TYR A 513 -25.31 6.84 -27.90
CA TYR A 513 -26.71 6.98 -28.30
C TYR A 513 -27.35 8.24 -27.72
N PHE A 514 -26.92 8.68 -26.53
CA PHE A 514 -27.36 9.93 -25.89
C PHE A 514 -26.24 10.98 -25.83
N PRO A 515 -25.79 11.52 -26.97
CA PRO A 515 -24.59 12.36 -27.05
C PRO A 515 -24.74 13.69 -26.30
N ASP A 516 -25.95 14.23 -26.17
CA ASP A 516 -26.23 15.47 -25.42
C ASP A 516 -25.93 15.32 -23.93
N VAL A 517 -26.06 14.10 -23.38
CA VAL A 517 -25.71 13.78 -22.00
C VAL A 517 -24.24 13.33 -21.94
N GLY A 518 -23.83 12.46 -22.86
CA GLY A 518 -22.44 12.03 -23.03
C GLY A 518 -21.81 11.54 -21.72
N TRP A 519 -20.63 12.07 -21.39
CA TRP A 519 -19.91 11.70 -20.16
C TRP A 519 -20.61 12.15 -18.87
N ASP A 520 -21.56 13.10 -18.90
CA ASP A 520 -22.17 13.63 -17.68
C ASP A 520 -23.03 12.58 -16.95
N MET A 521 -23.54 11.56 -17.65
CA MET A 521 -24.23 10.44 -16.98
C MET A 521 -23.33 9.70 -15.99
N TYR A 522 -22.03 9.58 -16.27
CA TYR A 522 -21.07 8.96 -15.35
C TYR A 522 -20.63 9.93 -14.26
N ARG A 523 -20.48 11.22 -14.58
CA ARG A 523 -20.22 12.25 -13.55
C ARG A 523 -21.35 12.28 -12.53
N GLN A 524 -22.61 12.26 -13.00
CA GLN A 524 -23.79 12.20 -12.15
C GLN A 524 -23.85 10.90 -11.34
N LEU A 525 -23.63 9.74 -11.96
CA LEU A 525 -23.56 8.45 -11.26
C LEU A 525 -22.51 8.47 -10.13
N ASN A 526 -21.32 9.00 -10.40
CA ASN A 526 -20.26 9.07 -9.41
C ASN A 526 -20.62 10.03 -8.27
N ARG A 527 -21.21 11.20 -8.58
CA ARG A 527 -21.75 12.15 -7.58
C ARG A 527 -22.84 11.52 -6.71
N THR A 528 -23.85 10.90 -7.33
CA THR A 528 -24.97 10.31 -6.59
C THR A 528 -24.52 9.16 -5.70
N THR A 529 -23.53 8.38 -6.14
CA THR A 529 -22.95 7.31 -5.31
C THR A 529 -22.20 7.87 -4.10
N ARG A 530 -21.43 8.96 -4.26
CA ARG A 530 -20.78 9.63 -3.12
C ARG A 530 -21.78 10.27 -2.17
N ALA A 531 -22.91 10.74 -2.68
CA ALA A 531 -23.97 11.36 -1.88
C ALA A 531 -24.85 10.37 -1.10
N LEU A 532 -24.70 9.05 -1.33
CA LEU A 532 -25.48 8.03 -0.61
C LEU A 532 -25.25 8.11 0.90
N PRO A 533 -26.34 8.06 1.71
CA PRO A 533 -26.24 7.80 3.15
C PRO A 533 -25.45 6.52 3.43
N GLU A 534 -24.75 6.44 4.57
CA GLU A 534 -23.86 5.32 4.87
C GLU A 534 -24.59 3.96 4.87
N GLU A 535 -25.82 3.90 5.40
CA GLU A 535 -26.64 2.68 5.39
C GLU A 535 -26.98 2.21 3.98
N GLU A 536 -27.37 3.15 3.09
CA GLU A 536 -27.66 2.83 1.70
C GLU A 536 -26.41 2.41 0.93
N ALA A 537 -25.30 3.13 1.14
CA ALA A 537 -24.01 2.80 0.57
C ALA A 537 -23.52 1.41 1.03
N HIS A 538 -23.73 1.07 2.30
CA HIS A 538 -23.40 -0.23 2.88
C HIS A 538 -24.27 -1.34 2.27
N HIS A 539 -25.59 -1.14 2.15
CA HIS A 539 -26.47 -2.10 1.49
C HIS A 539 -26.06 -2.32 0.03
N LEU A 540 -25.82 -1.23 -0.72
CA LEU A 540 -25.36 -1.27 -2.10
C LEU A 540 -24.03 -2.03 -2.24
N ALA A 541 -23.07 -1.80 -1.33
CA ALA A 541 -21.76 -2.44 -1.36
C ALA A 541 -21.80 -3.98 -1.19
N HIS A 542 -22.85 -4.51 -0.57
CA HIS A 542 -22.96 -5.93 -0.20
C HIS A 542 -24.07 -6.70 -0.94
N ASN A 543 -24.80 -6.05 -1.84
CA ASN A 543 -25.87 -6.69 -2.60
C ASN A 543 -25.66 -6.52 -4.12
N HIS A 544 -25.27 -7.61 -4.78
CA HIS A 544 -24.98 -7.60 -6.22
C HIS A 544 -26.19 -7.18 -7.08
N GLN A 545 -27.39 -7.65 -6.77
CA GLN A 545 -28.60 -7.26 -7.53
C GLN A 545 -28.86 -5.75 -7.37
N SER A 546 -28.69 -5.21 -6.16
CA SER A 546 -28.81 -3.77 -5.94
C SER A 546 -27.78 -2.95 -6.71
N GLN A 547 -26.57 -3.46 -6.94
CA GLN A 547 -25.53 -2.79 -7.76
C GLN A 547 -25.94 -2.71 -9.23
N ILE A 548 -26.51 -3.80 -9.78
CA ILE A 548 -27.04 -3.85 -11.14
C ILE A 548 -28.22 -2.88 -11.29
N ASP A 549 -29.19 -2.95 -10.38
CA ASP A 549 -30.35 -2.06 -10.37
C ASP A 549 -29.94 -0.59 -10.22
N TYR A 550 -28.93 -0.31 -9.40
CA TYR A 550 -28.45 1.03 -9.14
C TYR A 550 -27.90 1.71 -10.40
N LEU A 551 -27.10 1.01 -11.20
CA LEU A 551 -26.61 1.56 -12.47
C LEU A 551 -27.78 1.79 -13.43
N TYR A 552 -28.65 0.80 -13.62
CA TYR A 552 -29.82 0.92 -14.49
C TYR A 552 -30.66 2.15 -14.13
N LYS A 553 -30.95 2.34 -12.83
CA LYS A 553 -31.76 3.45 -12.36
C LYS A 553 -31.09 4.80 -12.59
N ASN A 554 -29.81 4.93 -12.24
CA ASN A 554 -29.10 6.20 -12.38
C ASN A 554 -28.87 6.57 -13.85
N LEU A 555 -28.47 5.62 -14.70
CA LEU A 555 -28.29 5.89 -16.12
C LEU A 555 -29.63 6.21 -16.80
N SER A 556 -30.71 5.48 -16.51
CA SER A 556 -32.04 5.76 -17.08
C SER A 556 -32.52 7.17 -16.73
N LYS A 557 -32.35 7.58 -15.46
CA LYS A 557 -32.66 8.95 -15.01
C LYS A 557 -31.77 9.98 -15.70
N SER A 558 -30.47 9.71 -15.84
CA SER A 558 -29.52 10.65 -16.46
C SER A 558 -29.82 10.89 -17.94
N VAL A 559 -30.15 9.82 -18.69
CA VAL A 559 -30.47 9.93 -20.13
C VAL A 559 -31.95 10.20 -20.40
N SER A 560 -32.77 10.35 -19.36
CA SER A 560 -34.22 10.56 -19.45
C SER A 560 -34.96 9.50 -20.29
N HIS A 561 -34.46 8.27 -20.31
CA HIS A 561 -35.07 7.13 -21.01
C HIS A 561 -34.98 5.87 -20.15
N ASP A 562 -36.01 5.04 -20.19
CA ASP A 562 -36.00 3.71 -19.59
C ASP A 562 -35.10 2.77 -20.44
N LEU A 563 -33.98 2.33 -19.84
CA LEU A 563 -32.99 1.45 -20.48
C LEU A 563 -33.33 -0.05 -20.37
N ILE A 564 -34.56 -0.43 -19.97
CA ILE A 564 -34.91 -1.83 -19.71
C ILE A 564 -34.70 -2.72 -20.93
N LEU A 565 -35.08 -2.25 -22.13
CA LEU A 565 -34.94 -3.03 -23.37
C LEU A 565 -33.47 -3.26 -23.75
N THR A 566 -32.60 -2.29 -23.47
CA THR A 566 -31.15 -2.44 -23.67
C THR A 566 -30.57 -3.45 -22.69
N ASN A 567 -30.96 -3.39 -21.42
CA ASN A 567 -30.52 -4.36 -20.40
C ASN A 567 -30.99 -5.78 -20.75
N ASP A 568 -32.24 -5.94 -21.19
CA ASP A 568 -32.81 -7.21 -21.63
C ASP A 568 -32.03 -7.78 -22.83
N ARG A 569 -31.70 -6.95 -23.82
CA ARG A 569 -30.89 -7.38 -24.98
C ARG A 569 -29.53 -7.93 -24.56
N TRP A 570 -28.90 -7.31 -23.56
CA TRP A 570 -27.63 -7.76 -23.00
C TRP A 570 -27.78 -8.90 -21.96
N GLY A 571 -29.00 -9.35 -21.68
CA GLY A 571 -29.28 -10.39 -20.69
C GLY A 571 -28.99 -9.96 -19.25
N ILE A 572 -29.01 -8.65 -18.96
CA ILE A 572 -28.85 -8.08 -17.62
C ILE A 572 -30.22 -8.05 -16.95
N LYS A 573 -30.37 -8.80 -15.86
CA LYS A 573 -31.65 -8.89 -15.14
C LYS A 573 -31.79 -7.73 -14.16
N ILE A 574 -32.82 -6.90 -14.39
CA ILE A 574 -33.22 -5.83 -13.48
C ILE A 574 -34.35 -6.32 -12.57
N SER A 575 -34.28 -6.01 -11.28
CA SER A 575 -35.34 -6.40 -10.33
C SER A 575 -36.69 -5.76 -10.67
N GLN A 576 -37.77 -6.39 -10.22
CA GLN A 576 -39.12 -5.87 -10.46
C GLN A 576 -39.31 -4.52 -9.77
N GLU A 577 -38.72 -4.35 -8.58
CA GLU A 577 -38.74 -3.12 -7.80
C GLU A 577 -38.07 -1.98 -8.57
N ALA A 578 -36.89 -2.21 -9.15
CA ALA A 578 -36.19 -1.19 -9.92
C ALA A 578 -36.91 -0.86 -11.25
N GLN A 579 -37.50 -1.87 -11.91
CA GLN A 579 -38.33 -1.65 -13.09
C GLN A 579 -39.54 -0.76 -12.77
N GLN A 580 -40.27 -1.06 -11.68
CA GLN A 580 -41.41 -0.28 -11.23
C GLN A 580 -41.02 1.17 -10.88
N GLU A 581 -39.87 1.36 -10.20
CA GLU A 581 -39.36 2.69 -9.87
C GLU A 581 -39.18 3.54 -11.14
N ILE A 582 -38.50 3.02 -12.16
CA ILE A 582 -38.25 3.77 -13.41
C ILE A 582 -39.53 3.94 -14.24
N GLN A 583 -40.39 2.93 -14.32
CA GLN A 583 -41.68 3.04 -15.01
C GLN A 583 -42.57 4.13 -14.40
N SER A 584 -42.54 4.30 -13.08
CA SER A 584 -43.32 5.34 -12.38
C SER A 584 -42.94 6.77 -12.76
N LEU A 585 -41.73 6.97 -13.32
CA LEU A 585 -41.26 8.28 -13.80
C LEU A 585 -41.80 8.64 -15.19
N GLY A 586 -42.47 7.71 -15.89
CA GLY A 586 -43.04 7.96 -17.21
C GLY A 586 -42.02 8.23 -18.31
N LEU A 587 -40.77 7.76 -18.16
CA LEU A 587 -39.73 7.94 -19.16
C LEU A 587 -40.04 7.12 -20.43
N PRO A 588 -39.78 7.66 -21.64
CA PRO A 588 -39.84 6.86 -22.87
C PRO A 588 -38.79 5.75 -22.83
N LYS A 589 -39.09 4.59 -23.42
CA LYS A 589 -38.12 3.49 -23.53
C LYS A 589 -37.06 3.80 -24.58
N ALA A 590 -35.80 3.59 -24.25
CA ALA A 590 -34.74 3.53 -25.25
C ALA A 590 -34.87 2.26 -26.11
N PRO A 591 -34.39 2.24 -27.36
CA PRO A 591 -34.34 1.02 -28.15
C PRO A 591 -33.52 -0.09 -27.48
N ALA A 592 -33.84 -1.34 -27.82
CA ALA A 592 -33.08 -2.49 -27.34
C ALA A 592 -31.62 -2.46 -27.82
N ASP A 593 -31.41 -2.08 -29.09
CA ASP A 593 -30.07 -1.97 -29.70
C ASP A 593 -29.64 -0.50 -29.78
N LEU A 594 -28.61 -0.14 -29.01
CA LEU A 594 -27.97 1.18 -29.01
C LEU A 594 -26.64 1.19 -29.77
N SER A 595 -26.26 0.07 -30.38
CA SER A 595 -24.89 -0.12 -30.88
C SER A 595 -24.55 0.74 -32.09
N ILE A 596 -23.29 1.23 -32.12
CA ILE A 596 -22.71 1.87 -33.29
C ILE A 596 -22.27 0.79 -34.27
N ARG A 597 -22.93 0.71 -35.43
CA ARG A 597 -22.65 -0.31 -36.46
C ARG A 597 -21.89 0.22 -37.68
N ASP A 598 -21.83 1.53 -37.88
CA ASP A 598 -21.22 2.17 -39.06
C ASP A 598 -19.76 2.60 -38.84
#